data_AF-A0A7J5E9U0-F1
#
_entry.id   AF-A0A7J5E9U0-F1
#
_cell.length_a   1.000
_cell.length_b   1.000
_cell.length_c   1.000
_cell.angle_alpha   90.00
_cell.angle_beta   90.00
_cell.angle_gamma   90.00
#
_symmetry.space_group_name_H-M   'P 1'
#
loop_
_entity.id
_entity.type
_entity.pdbx_description
1 polymer ?
#
loop_
_entity_poly.entity_id
_entity_poly.type
_entity_poly.pdbx_seq_one_letter_code
_entity_poly.pdbx_strand_id
1 'polypeptide(L)'
;MFKLSFIILISLLNICYGQSPHGNNFNISCENCHYTESWKIELQKIKFNHNETEFALTGQHSAVECKSCHINLVFDNTSNQCSDCHKDIHENTVGIDCARCHESSSWLVNKITEIHQMSRFPLLGSHLTADCNQCHISSSAVKFEPVGVECKFCHTNDYYFAKNPDHIAAGFSLECQDCHDINSIEWSMSDFAHNFFPLVDAHNIANCFQCHQQSNFSGLSQECLTCHQNDYNSAANPNHVELSFSSDCKQCHTLSLNWNPAEFLAHDNIYPLGGAHAQIKNDCNKCHANGYSNTPNQCIGCHQNDYNSTANPSHVTLNFSTDCETCHSLNSWKPATFDHDGQYFP
;
A
#
# COMPACT_ATOMS: atom_id res chain seq x y z
N MET A 1 69.99 -89.61 51.46
CA MET A 1 69.48 -88.54 52.35
C MET A 1 69.38 -87.26 51.54
N PHE A 2 68.25 -86.57 51.69
CA PHE A 2 67.74 -85.31 51.09
C PHE A 2 68.71 -84.32 50.42
N LYS A 3 68.26 -83.75 49.27
CA LYS A 3 67.76 -82.36 49.15
C LYS A 3 67.42 -82.01 47.68
N LEU A 4 66.15 -81.75 47.39
CA LEU A 4 65.74 -80.94 46.23
C LEU A 4 65.46 -79.53 46.74
N SER A 5 66.12 -78.53 46.16
CA SER A 5 65.96 -77.11 46.50
C SER A 5 65.36 -76.36 45.32
N PHE A 6 64.06 -76.09 45.43
CA PHE A 6 63.38 -74.81 45.16
C PHE A 6 64.04 -73.84 44.16
N ILE A 7 63.89 -74.07 42.85
CA ILE A 7 63.91 -73.01 41.83
C ILE A 7 62.88 -73.38 40.76
N ILE A 8 62.21 -72.37 40.20
CA ILE A 8 61.28 -72.37 39.05
C ILE A 8 59.78 -72.44 39.43
N LEU A 9 59.21 -71.27 39.74
CA LEU A 9 57.80 -71.01 39.45
C LEU A 9 57.57 -69.52 39.17
N ILE A 10 57.97 -69.05 37.99
CA ILE A 10 57.43 -67.83 37.36
C ILE A 10 57.16 -68.20 35.89
N SER A 11 56.06 -68.91 35.66
CA SER A 11 55.52 -69.17 34.33
C SER A 11 54.53 -68.07 33.97
N LEU A 12 54.89 -67.27 32.96
CA LEU A 12 54.04 -66.87 31.84
C LEU A 12 52.62 -66.37 32.18
N LEU A 13 52.52 -65.09 32.56
CA LEU A 13 51.34 -64.27 32.29
C LEU A 13 51.65 -63.40 31.06
N ASN A 14 51.58 -64.01 29.87
CA ASN A 14 51.46 -63.26 28.62
C ASN A 14 50.01 -62.78 28.51
N ILE A 15 49.72 -61.62 29.12
CA ILE A 15 48.48 -60.89 28.88
C ILE A 15 48.59 -60.32 27.48
N CYS A 16 47.93 -60.98 26.52
CA CYS A 16 47.73 -60.45 25.19
C CYS A 16 46.71 -59.31 25.31
N TYR A 17 47.18 -58.06 25.40
CA TYR A 17 46.29 -56.90 25.28
C TYR A 17 45.81 -56.87 23.83
N GLY A 18 44.58 -57.34 23.58
CA GLY A 18 43.94 -57.19 22.28
C GLY A 18 43.76 -55.70 21.97
N GLN A 19 44.36 -55.23 20.89
CA GLN A 19 44.14 -53.88 20.38
C GLN A 19 42.65 -53.74 19.99
N SER A 20 41.99 -52.66 20.42
CA SER A 20 40.62 -52.37 19.96
C SER A 20 40.60 -52.24 18.44
N PRO A 21 39.69 -52.92 17.72
CA PRO A 21 39.53 -52.74 16.28
C PRO A 21 38.93 -51.37 15.93
N HIS A 22 38.51 -50.57 16.92
CA HIS A 22 37.84 -49.28 16.76
C HIS A 22 38.78 -48.07 16.87
N GLY A 23 40.09 -48.31 16.76
CA GLY A 23 41.13 -47.29 16.87
C GLY A 23 41.75 -47.19 18.27
N ASN A 24 42.94 -46.59 18.31
CA ASN A 24 43.77 -46.55 19.53
C ASN A 24 43.26 -45.59 20.59
N ASN A 25 42.41 -44.64 20.20
CA ASN A 25 41.87 -43.60 21.08
C ASN A 25 40.45 -43.92 21.58
N PHE A 26 39.90 -45.09 21.22
CA PHE A 26 38.55 -45.46 21.59
C PHE A 26 38.45 -45.72 23.10
N ASN A 27 37.77 -44.83 23.81
CA ASN A 27 37.73 -44.80 25.28
C ASN A 27 36.33 -45.11 25.87
N ILE A 28 35.46 -45.79 25.10
CA ILE A 28 34.12 -46.20 25.54
C ILE A 28 34.17 -47.69 25.93
N SER A 29 33.48 -48.04 27.02
CA SER A 29 33.42 -49.43 27.49
C SER A 29 32.79 -50.36 26.46
N CYS A 30 33.39 -51.52 26.21
CA CYS A 30 32.97 -52.44 25.16
C CYS A 30 31.52 -52.92 25.33
N GLU A 31 31.06 -53.11 26.57
CA GLU A 31 29.69 -53.53 26.90
C GLU A 31 28.61 -52.48 26.60
N ASN A 32 28.99 -51.24 26.26
CA ASN A 32 28.02 -50.24 25.81
C ASN A 32 27.51 -50.54 24.39
N CYS A 33 28.28 -51.30 23.61
CA CYS A 33 27.96 -51.62 22.21
C CYS A 33 27.88 -53.13 21.95
N HIS A 34 28.66 -53.95 22.66
CA HIS A 34 28.71 -55.40 22.48
C HIS A 34 27.98 -56.14 23.59
N TYR A 35 27.21 -57.17 23.24
CA TYR A 35 26.66 -58.09 24.22
C TYR A 35 27.77 -59.04 24.70
N THR A 36 28.10 -59.02 25.98
CA THR A 36 29.30 -59.66 26.54
C THR A 36 29.33 -61.19 26.40
N GLU A 37 28.19 -61.86 26.23
CA GLU A 37 28.12 -63.32 26.10
C GLU A 37 28.36 -63.81 24.66
N SER A 38 28.00 -63.02 23.65
CA SER A 38 28.07 -63.44 22.23
C SER A 38 29.02 -62.58 21.41
N TRP A 39 29.46 -61.45 21.95
CA TRP A 39 30.20 -60.37 21.30
C TRP A 39 29.49 -59.78 20.06
N LYS A 40 28.21 -60.11 19.87
CA LYS A 40 27.38 -59.59 18.78
C LYS A 40 26.79 -58.24 19.17
N ILE A 41 26.59 -57.41 18.16
CA ILE A 41 25.83 -56.18 18.29
C ILE A 41 24.35 -56.54 18.14
N GLU A 42 23.57 -56.21 19.15
CA GLU A 42 22.11 -56.27 19.11
C GLU A 42 21.61 -54.84 19.29
N LEU A 43 21.10 -54.22 18.21
CA LEU A 43 20.73 -52.79 18.18
C LEU A 43 19.83 -52.36 19.36
N GLN A 44 18.93 -53.25 19.80
CA GLN A 44 18.00 -53.01 20.90
C GLN A 44 18.64 -53.07 22.30
N LYS A 45 19.86 -53.60 22.42
CA LYS A 45 20.61 -53.76 23.68
C LYS A 45 21.79 -52.81 23.79
N ILE A 46 22.07 -52.03 22.74
CA ILE A 46 23.12 -51.00 22.76
C ILE A 46 22.74 -49.96 23.82
N LYS A 47 23.68 -49.66 24.71
CA LYS A 47 23.53 -48.61 25.74
C LYS A 47 24.09 -47.27 25.28
N PHE A 48 24.96 -47.28 24.28
CA PHE A 48 25.51 -46.06 23.70
C PHE A 48 24.39 -45.20 23.08
N ASN A 49 24.39 -43.90 23.42
CA ASN A 49 23.39 -42.95 22.98
C ASN A 49 24.03 -41.88 22.07
N HIS A 50 23.66 -41.89 20.79
CA HIS A 50 24.22 -40.96 19.81
C HIS A 50 23.83 -39.49 20.08
N ASN A 51 22.78 -39.24 20.88
CA ASN A 51 22.39 -37.88 21.30
C ASN A 51 23.39 -37.23 22.26
N GLU A 52 24.36 -37.99 22.78
CA GLU A 52 25.48 -37.47 23.58
C GLU A 52 26.63 -36.95 22.71
N THR A 53 26.54 -37.12 21.39
CA THR A 53 27.52 -36.63 20.42
C THR A 53 27.06 -35.33 19.77
N GLU A 54 27.92 -34.72 18.94
CA GLU A 54 27.60 -33.53 18.16
C GLU A 54 26.60 -33.78 17.00
N PHE A 55 26.20 -35.03 16.74
CA PHE A 55 25.26 -35.37 15.67
C PHE A 55 24.15 -36.29 16.18
N ALA A 56 23.02 -35.75 16.63
CA ALA A 56 21.90 -36.59 17.08
C ALA A 56 21.28 -37.36 15.89
N LEU A 57 21.13 -38.68 16.01
CA LEU A 57 20.50 -39.51 14.99
C LEU A 57 18.97 -39.32 15.02
N THR A 58 18.49 -38.43 14.17
CA THR A 58 17.07 -38.11 14.02
C THR A 58 16.55 -38.54 12.65
N GLY A 59 15.23 -38.73 12.53
CA GLY A 59 14.60 -39.13 11.27
C GLY A 59 15.16 -40.45 10.73
N GLN A 60 15.49 -40.49 9.45
CA GLN A 60 15.99 -41.69 8.77
C GLN A 60 17.39 -42.10 9.25
N HIS A 61 18.19 -41.18 9.78
CA HIS A 61 19.50 -41.50 10.36
C HIS A 61 19.42 -42.40 11.58
N SER A 62 18.28 -42.49 12.27
CA SER A 62 18.11 -43.40 13.42
C SER A 62 18.13 -44.88 13.04
N ALA A 63 17.92 -45.20 11.76
CA ALA A 63 17.83 -46.57 11.25
C ALA A 63 19.09 -47.02 10.49
N VAL A 64 20.11 -46.17 10.35
CA VAL A 64 21.35 -46.52 9.63
C VAL A 64 22.30 -47.30 10.53
N GLU A 65 23.09 -48.19 9.93
CA GLU A 65 24.12 -48.92 10.66
C GLU A 65 25.32 -48.01 10.98
N CYS A 66 26.02 -48.25 12.09
CA CYS A 66 27.20 -47.45 12.47
C CYS A 66 28.23 -47.32 11.34
N LYS A 67 28.41 -48.40 10.55
CA LYS A 67 29.39 -48.46 9.47
C LYS A 67 29.05 -47.52 8.30
N SER A 68 27.78 -47.12 8.15
CA SER A 68 27.36 -46.19 7.10
C SER A 68 28.01 -44.81 7.26
N CYS A 69 28.28 -44.40 8.51
CA CYS A 69 28.99 -43.16 8.82
C CYS A 69 30.47 -43.44 9.17
N HIS A 70 30.72 -44.50 9.94
CA HIS A 70 32.07 -44.90 10.36
C HIS A 70 32.60 -46.03 9.47
N ILE A 71 33.05 -45.69 8.26
CA ILE A 71 33.44 -46.66 7.20
C ILE A 71 34.42 -47.72 7.71
N ASN A 72 35.38 -47.32 8.53
CA ASN A 72 36.41 -48.19 9.11
C ASN A 72 36.11 -48.61 10.56
N LEU A 73 34.92 -48.29 11.08
CA LEU A 73 34.53 -48.47 12.48
C LEU A 73 35.48 -47.78 13.47
N VAL A 74 36.17 -46.74 13.02
CA VAL A 74 36.89 -45.78 13.85
C VAL A 74 35.94 -44.60 14.07
N PHE A 75 35.63 -44.31 15.34
CA PHE A 75 34.56 -43.39 15.72
C PHE A 75 35.04 -41.92 15.91
N ASP A 76 36.31 -41.65 15.64
CA ASP A 76 36.89 -40.31 15.71
C ASP A 76 36.68 -39.54 14.39
N ASN A 77 36.53 -38.20 14.47
CA ASN A 77 36.57 -37.27 13.33
C ASN A 77 35.61 -37.56 12.18
N THR A 78 34.42 -38.07 12.46
CA THR A 78 33.37 -38.22 11.44
C THR A 78 32.66 -36.89 11.22
N SER A 79 32.55 -36.46 9.96
CA SER A 79 31.87 -35.21 9.63
C SER A 79 30.37 -35.29 9.94
N ASN A 80 29.83 -34.17 10.41
CA ASN A 80 28.40 -33.95 10.62
C ASN A 80 27.76 -33.11 9.49
N GLN A 81 28.53 -32.76 8.46
CA GLN A 81 28.03 -31.97 7.33
C GLN A 81 27.29 -32.86 6.34
N CYS A 82 26.09 -32.43 5.93
CA CYS A 82 25.24 -33.19 5.01
C CYS A 82 25.95 -33.53 3.70
N SER A 83 26.68 -32.58 3.12
CA SER A 83 27.39 -32.70 1.83
C SER A 83 28.53 -33.72 1.82
N ASP A 84 29.04 -34.10 2.99
CA ASP A 84 30.16 -35.03 3.08
C ASP A 84 29.68 -36.49 2.95
N CYS A 85 28.40 -36.73 3.18
CA CYS A 85 27.74 -38.04 3.04
C CYS A 85 26.75 -38.06 1.87
N HIS A 86 26.04 -36.96 1.64
CA HIS A 86 25.04 -36.83 0.59
C HIS A 86 25.58 -36.03 -0.58
N LYS A 87 25.47 -36.63 -1.78
CA LYS A 87 25.80 -35.94 -3.02
C LYS A 87 24.73 -34.90 -3.33
N ASP A 88 25.14 -33.66 -3.54
CA ASP A 88 24.24 -32.61 -3.99
C ASP A 88 23.72 -32.88 -5.40
N ILE A 89 22.40 -32.96 -5.52
CA ILE A 89 21.69 -33.14 -6.79
C ILE A 89 21.36 -31.79 -7.46
N HIS A 90 21.55 -30.68 -6.75
CA HIS A 90 21.22 -29.33 -7.20
C HIS A 90 22.40 -28.63 -7.87
N GLU A 91 23.54 -29.30 -8.02
CA GLU A 91 24.75 -28.77 -8.68
C GLU A 91 25.25 -27.44 -8.09
N ASN A 92 25.13 -27.29 -6.76
CA ASN A 92 25.48 -26.10 -5.97
C ASN A 92 24.61 -24.86 -6.25
N THR A 93 23.48 -24.99 -6.95
CA THR A 93 22.62 -23.84 -7.28
C THR A 93 21.83 -23.28 -6.09
N VAL A 94 21.63 -24.08 -5.04
CA VAL A 94 20.86 -23.68 -3.84
C VAL A 94 21.69 -23.55 -2.57
N GLY A 95 23.01 -23.76 -2.66
CA GLY A 95 23.95 -23.76 -1.53
C GLY A 95 24.08 -25.11 -0.83
N ILE A 96 24.99 -25.19 0.15
CA ILE A 96 25.35 -26.44 0.86
C ILE A 96 24.57 -26.66 2.17
N ASP A 97 23.79 -25.67 2.61
CA ASP A 97 22.97 -25.76 3.81
C ASP A 97 21.68 -26.53 3.52
N CYS A 98 21.80 -27.86 3.43
CA CYS A 98 20.70 -28.76 3.09
C CYS A 98 19.52 -28.63 4.06
N ALA A 99 19.79 -28.36 5.34
CA ALA A 99 18.81 -28.25 6.41
C ALA A 99 17.88 -27.03 6.27
N ARG A 100 18.22 -26.08 5.38
CA ARG A 100 17.32 -24.97 5.04
C ARG A 100 16.04 -25.43 4.33
N CYS A 101 16.11 -26.56 3.61
CA CYS A 101 14.98 -27.06 2.81
C CYS A 101 14.57 -28.48 3.19
N HIS A 102 15.53 -29.32 3.59
CA HIS A 102 15.30 -30.74 3.83
C HIS A 102 15.38 -31.05 5.33
N GLU A 103 14.62 -32.07 5.75
CA GLU A 103 14.66 -32.58 7.11
C GLU A 103 15.37 -33.94 7.14
N SER A 104 15.94 -34.32 8.29
CA SER A 104 16.49 -35.66 8.48
C SER A 104 15.44 -36.78 8.32
N SER A 105 14.16 -36.43 8.40
CA SER A 105 13.02 -37.31 8.18
C SER A 105 12.73 -37.55 6.69
N SER A 106 13.05 -36.60 5.80
CA SER A 106 12.70 -36.64 4.37
C SER A 106 13.43 -35.58 3.55
N TRP A 107 13.87 -35.95 2.34
CA TRP A 107 14.34 -35.01 1.31
C TRP A 107 13.19 -34.28 0.59
N LEU A 108 11.93 -34.66 0.82
CA LEU A 108 10.79 -34.01 0.16
C LEU A 108 10.51 -32.63 0.79
N VAL A 109 10.45 -31.61 -0.05
CA VAL A 109 10.11 -30.23 0.33
C VAL A 109 8.65 -29.97 0.01
N ASN A 110 7.79 -29.85 1.02
CA ASN A 110 6.36 -29.58 0.85
C ASN A 110 5.96 -28.11 1.10
N LYS A 111 6.87 -27.30 1.65
CA LYS A 111 6.64 -25.92 2.10
C LYS A 111 7.38 -24.88 1.26
N ILE A 112 7.47 -25.11 -0.05
CA ILE A 112 8.27 -24.25 -0.95
C ILE A 112 7.78 -22.79 -0.97
N THR A 113 6.46 -22.56 -0.79
CA THR A 113 5.89 -21.22 -0.68
C THR A 113 6.38 -20.51 0.58
N GLU A 114 6.42 -21.18 1.73
CA GLU A 114 6.94 -20.61 3.00
C GLU A 114 8.43 -20.24 2.84
N ILE A 115 9.21 -21.08 2.15
CA ILE A 115 10.62 -20.80 1.86
C ILE A 115 10.77 -19.54 1.01
N HIS A 116 9.92 -19.34 0.00
CA HIS A 116 9.93 -18.11 -0.80
C HIS A 116 9.58 -16.87 0.04
N GLN A 117 8.64 -16.97 0.99
CA GLN A 117 8.31 -15.86 1.89
C GLN A 117 9.49 -15.42 2.75
N MET A 118 10.43 -16.32 3.05
CA MET A 118 11.66 -16.04 3.79
C MET A 118 12.83 -15.63 2.89
N SER A 119 12.62 -15.58 1.58
CA SER A 119 13.64 -15.31 0.57
C SER A 119 13.58 -13.85 0.08
N ARG A 120 14.44 -13.54 -0.90
CA ARG A 120 14.46 -12.22 -1.57
C ARG A 120 13.27 -12.00 -2.52
N PHE A 121 12.48 -13.02 -2.79
CA PHE A 121 11.28 -12.92 -3.62
C PHE A 121 10.10 -13.63 -2.95
N PRO A 122 9.42 -12.95 -2.03
CA PRO A 122 8.14 -13.41 -1.50
C PRO A 122 7.13 -13.54 -2.65
N LEU A 123 6.47 -14.69 -2.75
CA LEU A 123 5.39 -14.86 -3.73
C LEU A 123 4.18 -14.07 -3.22
N LEU A 124 3.89 -12.93 -3.84
CA LEU A 124 2.79 -12.03 -3.51
C LEU A 124 1.91 -11.79 -4.74
N GLY A 125 0.63 -11.46 -4.49
CA GLY A 125 -0.31 -11.19 -5.56
C GLY A 125 -0.40 -12.32 -6.58
N SER A 126 -0.38 -11.98 -7.87
CA SER A 126 -0.44 -12.96 -8.97
C SER A 126 0.72 -13.97 -8.97
N HIS A 127 1.87 -13.66 -8.35
CA HIS A 127 3.01 -14.59 -8.29
C HIS A 127 2.75 -15.80 -7.38
N LEU A 128 1.75 -15.74 -6.50
CA LEU A 128 1.33 -16.88 -5.67
C LEU A 128 0.84 -18.08 -6.49
N THR A 129 0.31 -17.83 -7.68
CA THR A 129 -0.24 -18.84 -8.58
C THR A 129 0.62 -19.07 -9.82
N ALA A 130 1.81 -18.49 -9.88
CA ALA A 130 2.71 -18.67 -11.01
C ALA A 130 3.23 -20.11 -11.06
N ASP A 131 3.31 -20.67 -12.27
CA ASP A 131 3.94 -21.97 -12.47
C ASP A 131 5.46 -21.84 -12.22
N CYS A 132 6.06 -22.80 -11.52
CA CYS A 132 7.48 -22.75 -11.14
C CYS A 132 8.41 -22.56 -12.36
N ASN A 133 8.03 -23.12 -13.52
CA ASN A 133 8.80 -23.06 -14.75
C ASN A 133 8.80 -21.68 -15.44
N GLN A 134 7.90 -20.77 -15.04
CA GLN A 134 7.85 -19.41 -15.56
C GLN A 134 9.04 -18.60 -15.06
N CYS A 135 9.50 -18.87 -13.83
CA CYS A 135 10.70 -18.24 -13.27
C CYS A 135 11.93 -19.15 -13.43
N HIS A 136 11.80 -20.43 -13.10
CA HIS A 136 12.91 -21.39 -13.15
C HIS A 136 12.98 -22.08 -14.53
N ILE A 137 13.26 -21.31 -15.57
CA ILE A 137 13.14 -21.75 -16.98
C ILE A 137 14.17 -22.84 -17.36
N SER A 138 15.37 -22.77 -16.79
CA SER A 138 16.46 -23.73 -16.97
C SER A 138 16.46 -24.86 -15.94
N SER A 139 15.39 -24.98 -15.13
CA SER A 139 15.31 -26.01 -14.11
C SER A 139 15.02 -27.39 -14.71
N SER A 140 15.89 -28.35 -14.43
CA SER A 140 15.43 -29.72 -14.23
C SER A 140 14.68 -29.77 -12.89
N ALA A 141 13.95 -30.85 -12.60
CA ALA A 141 13.19 -31.00 -11.34
C ALA A 141 14.02 -30.80 -10.04
N VAL A 142 15.35 -30.66 -10.13
CA VAL A 142 16.29 -30.58 -9.02
C VAL A 142 17.30 -29.44 -9.13
N LYS A 143 17.34 -28.66 -10.23
CA LYS A 143 18.33 -27.60 -10.45
C LYS A 143 17.65 -26.24 -10.51
N PHE A 144 17.99 -25.31 -9.62
CA PHE A 144 17.34 -24.00 -9.53
C PHE A 144 18.35 -22.89 -9.76
N GLU A 145 18.59 -22.54 -11.02
CA GLU A 145 19.47 -21.41 -11.35
C GLU A 145 18.94 -20.11 -10.72
N PRO A 146 19.82 -19.24 -10.18
CA PRO A 146 19.40 -17.96 -9.63
C PRO A 146 18.69 -17.09 -10.67
N VAL A 147 17.53 -16.56 -10.29
CA VAL A 147 16.74 -15.65 -11.12
C VAL A 147 16.86 -14.24 -10.54
N GLY A 148 16.94 -13.22 -11.41
CA GLY A 148 16.82 -11.83 -10.98
C GLY A 148 15.43 -11.59 -10.38
N VAL A 149 15.37 -10.93 -9.23
CA VAL A 149 14.14 -10.78 -8.42
C VAL A 149 13.49 -9.41 -8.57
N GLU A 150 14.18 -8.49 -9.23
CA GLU A 150 13.69 -7.17 -9.55
C GLU A 150 12.67 -7.25 -10.68
N CYS A 151 11.54 -6.55 -10.53
CA CYS A 151 10.37 -6.61 -11.43
C CYS A 151 10.77 -6.50 -12.90
N LYS A 152 11.69 -5.57 -13.21
CA LYS A 152 12.19 -5.33 -14.58
C LYS A 152 12.78 -6.59 -15.23
N PHE A 153 13.39 -7.52 -14.49
CA PHE A 153 14.01 -8.69 -15.12
C PHE A 153 13.00 -9.60 -15.82
N CYS A 154 11.74 -9.56 -15.39
CA CYS A 154 10.65 -10.29 -16.05
C CYS A 154 9.72 -9.34 -16.83
N HIS A 155 9.37 -8.20 -16.25
CA HIS A 155 8.35 -7.27 -16.78
C HIS A 155 8.93 -6.11 -17.60
N THR A 156 10.14 -6.27 -18.16
CA THR A 156 10.75 -5.25 -19.05
C THR A 156 9.84 -4.94 -20.25
N ASN A 157 9.29 -5.97 -20.89
CA ASN A 157 8.43 -5.77 -22.06
C ASN A 157 7.14 -5.06 -21.67
N ASP A 158 6.50 -5.48 -20.57
CA ASP A 158 5.29 -4.83 -20.06
C ASP A 158 5.53 -3.34 -19.79
N TYR A 159 6.69 -3.00 -19.21
CA TYR A 159 7.10 -1.63 -18.98
C TYR A 159 7.26 -0.81 -20.27
N TYR A 160 7.95 -1.34 -21.29
CA TYR A 160 8.19 -0.62 -22.55
C TYR A 160 6.96 -0.53 -23.45
N PHE A 161 6.05 -1.51 -23.38
CA PHE A 161 4.85 -1.57 -24.23
C PHE A 161 3.60 -0.96 -23.59
N ALA A 162 3.64 -0.55 -22.32
CA ALA A 162 2.55 0.19 -21.69
C ALA A 162 2.19 1.46 -22.48
N LYS A 163 0.88 1.71 -22.65
CA LYS A 163 0.34 2.88 -23.36
C LYS A 163 -0.70 3.67 -22.57
N ASN A 164 -1.15 3.15 -21.43
CA ASN A 164 -2.16 3.79 -20.62
C ASN A 164 -1.89 3.53 -19.12
N PRO A 165 -1.01 4.30 -18.47
CA PRO A 165 -0.16 5.37 -19.04
C PRO A 165 1.03 4.84 -19.88
N ASP A 166 1.60 5.68 -20.77
CA ASP A 166 2.86 5.35 -21.47
C ASP A 166 4.04 5.64 -20.54
N HIS A 167 4.65 4.57 -20.01
CA HIS A 167 5.71 4.71 -19.01
C HIS A 167 6.96 5.41 -19.54
N ILE A 168 7.27 5.25 -20.83
CA ILE A 168 8.47 5.82 -21.45
C ILE A 168 8.28 7.30 -21.72
N ALA A 169 7.14 7.68 -22.29
CA ALA A 169 6.80 9.08 -22.50
C ALA A 169 6.69 9.85 -21.17
N ALA A 170 6.16 9.17 -20.14
CA ALA A 170 6.04 9.73 -18.80
C ALA A 170 7.36 9.76 -18.02
N GLY A 171 8.39 9.04 -18.45
CA GLY A 171 9.69 8.99 -17.74
C GLY A 171 9.61 8.33 -16.36
N PHE A 172 8.74 7.33 -16.19
CA PHE A 172 8.58 6.65 -14.90
C PHE A 172 9.84 5.90 -14.45
N SER A 173 9.92 5.63 -13.14
CA SER A 173 10.97 4.79 -12.56
C SER A 173 10.73 3.32 -12.92
N LEU A 174 11.75 2.47 -12.71
CA LEU A 174 11.61 1.02 -12.75
C LEU A 174 11.20 0.42 -11.39
N GLU A 175 10.89 1.27 -10.40
CA GLU A 175 10.36 0.87 -9.10
C GLU A 175 8.84 0.71 -9.23
N CYS A 176 8.42 -0.42 -9.79
CA CYS A 176 7.02 -0.65 -10.18
C CYS A 176 6.04 -0.51 -9.00
N GLN A 177 6.48 -0.84 -7.78
CA GLN A 177 5.71 -0.75 -6.55
C GLN A 177 5.37 0.68 -6.12
N ASP A 178 6.01 1.69 -6.72
CA ASP A 178 5.62 3.09 -6.52
C ASP A 178 4.22 3.36 -7.07
N CYS A 179 3.78 2.55 -8.04
CA CYS A 179 2.53 2.74 -8.76
C CYS A 179 1.61 1.51 -8.79
N HIS A 180 2.14 0.31 -8.62
CA HIS A 180 1.39 -0.94 -8.77
C HIS A 180 1.32 -1.70 -7.45
N ASP A 181 0.13 -2.19 -7.12
CA ASP A 181 -0.06 -3.00 -5.91
C ASP A 181 0.48 -4.43 -6.12
N ILE A 182 1.63 -4.71 -5.51
CA ILE A 182 2.31 -6.01 -5.58
C ILE A 182 1.56 -7.13 -4.84
N ASN A 183 0.58 -6.79 -3.98
CA ASN A 183 -0.21 -7.77 -3.25
C ASN A 183 -1.51 -8.14 -3.99
N SER A 184 -1.85 -7.42 -5.05
CA SER A 184 -3.06 -7.67 -5.82
C SER A 184 -2.89 -8.88 -6.74
N ILE A 185 -3.98 -9.63 -6.91
CA ILE A 185 -4.05 -10.74 -7.87
C ILE A 185 -4.17 -10.20 -9.30
N GLU A 186 -4.65 -8.96 -9.45
CA GLU A 186 -4.82 -8.28 -10.74
C GLU A 186 -3.84 -7.11 -10.87
N TRP A 187 -3.46 -6.79 -12.11
CA TRP A 187 -2.66 -5.61 -12.37
C TRP A 187 -3.46 -4.34 -12.04
N SER A 188 -3.13 -3.72 -10.92
CA SER A 188 -3.88 -2.61 -10.34
C SER A 188 -2.93 -1.53 -9.83
N MET A 189 -3.44 -0.30 -9.77
CA MET A 189 -2.68 0.81 -9.22
C MET A 189 -2.71 0.76 -7.69
N SER A 190 -1.61 1.17 -7.07
CA SER A 190 -1.59 1.51 -5.65
C SER A 190 -2.39 2.80 -5.41
N ASP A 191 -2.93 2.97 -4.21
CA ASP A 191 -3.63 4.20 -3.84
C ASP A 191 -2.66 5.40 -3.81
N PHE A 192 -2.86 6.36 -4.71
CA PHE A 192 -2.12 7.62 -4.72
C PHE A 192 -2.90 8.74 -4.02
N ALA A 193 -2.46 9.11 -2.82
CA ALA A 193 -3.12 10.12 -2.03
C ALA A 193 -2.85 11.55 -2.57
N HIS A 194 -3.87 12.17 -3.17
CA HIS A 194 -3.87 13.59 -3.53
C HIS A 194 -4.39 14.47 -2.38
N ASN A 195 -3.91 14.23 -1.15
CA ASN A 195 -4.39 14.95 0.05
C ASN A 195 -4.16 16.47 -0.02
N PHE A 196 -3.28 16.91 -0.91
CA PHE A 196 -2.94 18.31 -1.13
C PHE A 196 -3.77 18.96 -2.24
N PHE A 197 -4.47 18.19 -3.08
CA PHE A 197 -5.35 18.71 -4.13
C PHE A 197 -6.58 17.80 -4.28
N PRO A 198 -7.78 18.25 -3.90
CA PRO A 198 -8.96 17.39 -3.89
C PRO A 198 -9.41 17.01 -5.32
N LEU A 199 -9.35 15.71 -5.64
CA LEU A 199 -9.89 15.14 -6.89
C LEU A 199 -11.40 14.89 -6.77
N VAL A 200 -12.17 15.97 -6.77
CA VAL A 200 -13.64 15.95 -6.65
C VAL A 200 -14.31 16.58 -7.88
N ASP A 201 -15.53 16.13 -8.19
CA ASP A 201 -16.33 16.61 -9.32
C ASP A 201 -15.50 16.72 -10.62
N ALA A 202 -15.41 17.91 -11.21
CA ALA A 202 -14.69 18.14 -12.46
C ALA A 202 -13.16 17.92 -12.38
N HIS A 203 -12.58 17.95 -11.17
CA HIS A 203 -11.17 17.62 -10.96
C HIS A 203 -10.92 16.12 -10.80
N ASN A 204 -11.97 15.30 -10.69
CA ASN A 204 -11.85 13.85 -10.70
C ASN A 204 -11.66 13.34 -12.13
N ILE A 205 -10.42 13.44 -12.61
CA ILE A 205 -10.01 13.07 -13.95
C ILE A 205 -9.51 11.62 -14.02
N ALA A 206 -9.77 10.94 -15.13
CA ALA A 206 -9.29 9.58 -15.35
C ALA A 206 -7.83 9.53 -15.85
N ASN A 207 -7.30 10.63 -16.37
CA ASN A 207 -5.98 10.70 -17.00
C ASN A 207 -5.10 11.72 -16.29
N CYS A 208 -4.11 11.24 -15.54
CA CYS A 208 -3.18 12.06 -14.76
C CYS A 208 -2.50 13.15 -15.60
N PHE A 209 -2.25 12.90 -16.89
CA PHE A 209 -1.59 13.85 -17.80
C PHE A 209 -2.44 15.07 -18.15
N GLN A 210 -3.74 15.09 -17.81
CA GLN A 210 -4.54 16.30 -17.93
C GLN A 210 -4.05 17.40 -16.96
N CYS A 211 -3.50 17.01 -15.81
CA CYS A 211 -2.85 17.93 -14.87
C CYS A 211 -1.32 17.82 -14.94
N HIS A 212 -0.78 16.61 -14.88
CA HIS A 212 0.66 16.33 -14.86
C HIS A 212 1.24 16.27 -16.28
N GLN A 213 1.41 17.43 -16.90
CA GLN A 213 2.05 17.55 -18.22
C GLN A 213 3.57 17.29 -18.17
N GLN A 214 4.17 17.32 -16.96
CA GLN A 214 5.59 17.11 -16.72
C GLN A 214 5.83 15.69 -16.21
N SER A 215 6.89 15.05 -16.71
CA SER A 215 7.27 13.66 -16.41
C SER A 215 7.59 13.37 -14.94
N ASN A 216 7.82 14.40 -14.12
CA ASN A 216 8.23 14.25 -12.72
C ASN A 216 7.08 14.33 -11.70
N PHE A 217 5.82 14.44 -12.17
CA PHE A 217 4.60 14.48 -11.35
C PHE A 217 4.63 15.45 -10.16
N SER A 218 5.46 16.49 -10.23
CA SER A 218 5.73 17.43 -9.14
C SER A 218 5.69 18.87 -9.63
N GLY A 219 5.51 19.81 -8.71
CA GLY A 219 5.58 21.24 -9.00
C GLY A 219 4.34 21.86 -9.65
N LEU A 220 3.21 21.14 -9.69
CA LEU A 220 1.93 21.76 -10.05
C LEU A 220 1.45 22.68 -8.93
N SER A 221 1.04 23.90 -9.31
CA SER A 221 0.42 24.85 -8.41
C SER A 221 -0.98 24.38 -8.02
N GLN A 222 -1.36 24.59 -6.76
CA GLN A 222 -2.74 24.39 -6.28
C GLN A 222 -3.61 25.65 -6.44
N GLU A 223 -3.01 26.75 -6.90
CA GLU A 223 -3.71 28.01 -7.08
C GLU A 223 -4.68 27.92 -8.27
N CYS A 224 -5.96 28.22 -8.01
CA CYS A 224 -7.05 28.08 -8.98
C CYS A 224 -6.75 28.81 -10.30
N LEU A 225 -6.22 30.04 -10.22
CA LEU A 225 -5.92 30.86 -11.39
C LEU A 225 -4.81 30.29 -12.28
N THR A 226 -3.97 29.37 -11.78
CA THR A 226 -2.96 28.72 -12.62
C THR A 226 -3.60 27.98 -13.81
N CYS A 227 -4.81 27.44 -13.62
CA CYS A 227 -5.57 26.76 -14.66
C CYS A 227 -6.77 27.58 -15.15
N HIS A 228 -7.43 28.31 -14.23
CA HIS A 228 -8.71 28.98 -14.51
C HIS A 228 -8.58 30.49 -14.74
N GLN A 229 -7.41 30.99 -15.14
CA GLN A 229 -7.24 32.43 -15.44
C GLN A 229 -8.18 32.91 -16.56
N ASN A 230 -8.37 32.10 -17.59
CA ASN A 230 -9.25 32.43 -18.71
C ASN A 230 -10.72 32.45 -18.28
N ASP A 231 -11.13 31.49 -17.44
CA ASP A 231 -12.49 31.44 -16.89
C ASP A 231 -12.74 32.67 -16.00
N TYR A 232 -11.77 33.03 -15.16
CA TYR A 232 -11.81 34.24 -14.35
C TYR A 232 -11.95 35.51 -15.21
N ASN A 233 -11.15 35.64 -16.27
CA ASN A 233 -11.16 36.82 -17.14
C ASN A 233 -12.40 36.92 -18.03
N SER A 234 -13.05 35.79 -18.34
CA SER A 234 -14.19 35.72 -19.26
C SER A 234 -15.56 35.72 -18.55
N ALA A 235 -15.57 35.59 -17.22
CA ALA A 235 -16.79 35.73 -16.43
C ALA A 235 -17.48 37.07 -16.74
N ALA A 236 -18.76 37.02 -17.14
CA ALA A 236 -19.49 38.20 -17.61
C ALA A 236 -20.57 38.68 -16.62
N ASN A 237 -21.08 37.79 -15.77
CA ASN A 237 -22.17 38.12 -14.86
C ASN A 237 -22.05 37.35 -13.52
N PRO A 238 -21.46 37.96 -12.49
CA PRO A 238 -20.75 39.25 -12.50
C PRO A 238 -19.42 39.20 -13.27
N ASN A 239 -18.97 40.36 -13.78
CA ASN A 239 -17.65 40.46 -14.41
C ASN A 239 -16.56 40.58 -13.34
N HIS A 240 -15.72 39.56 -13.21
CA HIS A 240 -14.70 39.51 -12.15
C HIS A 240 -13.60 40.57 -12.31
N VAL A 241 -13.23 40.90 -13.56
CA VAL A 241 -12.16 41.86 -13.86
C VAL A 241 -12.62 43.29 -13.64
N GLU A 242 -13.80 43.64 -14.17
CA GLU A 242 -14.37 44.99 -14.04
C GLU A 242 -14.62 45.35 -12.57
N LEU A 243 -15.08 44.38 -11.78
CA LEU A 243 -15.34 44.56 -10.36
C LEU A 243 -14.11 44.37 -9.46
N SER A 244 -12.95 44.04 -10.05
CA SER A 244 -11.72 43.80 -9.31
C SER A 244 -11.90 42.79 -8.17
N PHE A 245 -12.60 41.68 -8.44
CA PHE A 245 -12.78 40.65 -7.42
C PHE A 245 -11.44 40.03 -6.99
N SER A 246 -11.46 39.44 -5.79
CA SER A 246 -10.31 38.72 -5.26
C SER A 246 -9.98 37.51 -6.13
N SER A 247 -8.70 37.20 -6.28
CA SER A 247 -8.23 35.94 -6.85
C SER A 247 -8.42 34.74 -5.91
N ASP A 248 -8.80 34.97 -4.66
CA ASP A 248 -9.18 33.93 -3.71
C ASP A 248 -10.59 33.41 -4.04
N CYS A 249 -10.66 32.49 -4.99
CA CYS A 249 -11.92 31.97 -5.53
C CYS A 249 -12.82 31.35 -4.45
N LYS A 250 -12.24 30.83 -3.37
CA LYS A 250 -12.96 30.14 -2.28
C LYS A 250 -13.85 31.06 -1.46
N GLN A 251 -13.73 32.38 -1.63
CA GLN A 251 -14.60 33.36 -0.99
C GLN A 251 -16.04 33.31 -1.53
N CYS A 252 -16.20 32.89 -2.79
CA CYS A 252 -17.50 32.85 -3.45
C CYS A 252 -17.81 31.47 -4.07
N HIS A 253 -16.80 30.69 -4.44
CA HIS A 253 -16.98 29.41 -5.11
C HIS A 253 -16.61 28.24 -4.21
N THR A 254 -17.33 27.14 -4.39
CA THR A 254 -17.00 25.83 -3.83
C THR A 254 -16.59 24.88 -4.94
N LEU A 255 -15.77 23.89 -4.60
CA LEU A 255 -15.39 22.80 -5.50
C LEU A 255 -16.56 21.84 -5.77
N SER A 256 -17.60 21.87 -4.94
CA SER A 256 -18.80 21.07 -5.10
C SER A 256 -19.76 21.68 -6.14
N LEU A 257 -20.64 20.86 -6.71
CA LEU A 257 -21.76 21.31 -7.58
C LEU A 257 -21.30 21.95 -8.90
N ASN A 258 -20.12 21.58 -9.40
CA ASN A 258 -19.56 22.13 -10.64
C ASN A 258 -19.43 23.66 -10.62
N TRP A 259 -18.95 24.24 -9.50
CA TRP A 259 -18.58 25.66 -9.40
C TRP A 259 -19.76 26.66 -9.42
N ASN A 260 -21.01 26.19 -9.46
CA ASN A 260 -22.23 27.00 -9.56
C ASN A 260 -23.33 26.49 -8.60
N PRO A 261 -24.01 27.39 -7.86
CA PRO A 261 -23.87 28.86 -7.88
C PRO A 261 -22.69 29.38 -7.05
N ALA A 262 -22.24 30.59 -7.40
CA ALA A 262 -21.38 31.36 -6.52
C ALA A 262 -22.22 31.89 -5.34
N GLU A 263 -21.66 31.85 -4.15
CA GLU A 263 -22.28 32.38 -2.94
C GLU A 263 -21.80 33.80 -2.66
N PHE A 264 -22.74 34.72 -2.47
CA PHE A 264 -22.46 36.11 -2.11
C PHE A 264 -22.87 36.35 -0.66
N LEU A 265 -22.19 35.69 0.29
CA LEU A 265 -22.58 35.66 1.70
C LEU A 265 -22.61 37.05 2.37
N ALA A 266 -21.89 38.02 1.81
CA ALA A 266 -21.87 39.40 2.31
C ALA A 266 -22.94 40.31 1.66
N HIS A 267 -23.69 39.85 0.66
CA HIS A 267 -24.68 40.68 -0.05
C HIS A 267 -25.77 41.20 0.89
N ASP A 268 -26.27 40.34 1.78
CA ASP A 268 -27.37 40.68 2.69
C ASP A 268 -27.00 41.77 3.71
N ASN A 269 -25.71 42.08 3.89
CA ASN A 269 -25.26 43.21 4.71
C ASN A 269 -25.52 44.57 4.04
N ILE A 270 -25.65 44.60 2.72
CA ILE A 270 -25.90 45.83 1.93
C ILE A 270 -27.37 45.93 1.55
N TYR A 271 -27.96 44.81 1.11
CA TYR A 271 -29.38 44.71 0.80
C TYR A 271 -29.88 43.28 1.06
N PRO A 272 -30.72 43.06 2.09
CA PRO A 272 -31.21 41.73 2.43
C PRO A 272 -32.17 41.21 1.36
N LEU A 273 -31.83 40.07 0.75
CA LEU A 273 -32.64 39.46 -0.30
C LEU A 273 -33.83 38.69 0.29
N GLY A 274 -34.84 39.42 0.75
CA GLY A 274 -36.10 38.90 1.30
C GLY A 274 -37.28 38.96 0.33
N GLY A 275 -38.32 38.18 0.61
CA GLY A 275 -39.62 38.25 -0.08
C GLY A 275 -39.55 38.13 -1.60
N ALA A 276 -40.11 39.09 -2.33
CA ALA A 276 -40.11 39.12 -3.79
C ALA A 276 -38.69 39.26 -4.37
N HIS A 277 -37.78 39.94 -3.68
CA HIS A 277 -36.39 40.10 -4.12
C HIS A 277 -35.62 38.77 -4.05
N ALA A 278 -35.96 37.89 -3.12
CA ALA A 278 -35.39 36.54 -3.04
C ALA A 278 -35.68 35.70 -4.30
N GLN A 279 -36.77 35.99 -5.03
CA GLN A 279 -37.14 35.28 -6.26
C GLN A 279 -36.29 35.68 -7.47
N ILE A 280 -35.67 36.86 -7.41
CA ILE A 280 -34.80 37.37 -8.48
C ILE A 280 -33.33 37.37 -8.10
N LYS A 281 -32.97 36.82 -6.92
CA LYS A 281 -31.60 36.86 -6.38
C LYS A 281 -30.51 36.29 -7.29
N ASN A 282 -30.87 35.36 -8.17
CA ASN A 282 -29.93 34.72 -9.10
C ASN A 282 -29.80 35.46 -10.44
N ASP A 283 -30.59 36.52 -10.66
CA ASP A 283 -30.56 37.33 -11.88
C ASP A 283 -29.99 38.70 -11.54
N CYS A 284 -28.67 38.76 -11.36
CA CYS A 284 -27.95 39.95 -10.91
C CYS A 284 -28.26 41.17 -11.77
N ASN A 285 -28.50 40.98 -13.07
CA ASN A 285 -28.82 42.05 -14.01
C ASN A 285 -30.15 42.74 -13.70
N LYS A 286 -31.09 42.11 -12.98
CA LYS A 286 -32.33 42.78 -12.54
C LYS A 286 -32.07 43.90 -11.53
N CYS A 287 -30.98 43.81 -10.77
CA CYS A 287 -30.60 44.82 -9.78
C CYS A 287 -29.42 45.67 -10.27
N HIS A 288 -28.42 45.03 -10.87
CA HIS A 288 -27.15 45.61 -11.29
C HIS A 288 -27.09 45.91 -12.80
N ALA A 289 -28.23 46.20 -13.44
CA ALA A 289 -28.31 46.51 -14.88
C ALA A 289 -27.37 47.64 -15.31
N ASN A 290 -27.12 48.61 -14.43
CA ASN A 290 -26.26 49.77 -14.66
C ASN A 290 -24.90 49.65 -13.96
N GLY A 291 -24.49 48.42 -13.62
CA GLY A 291 -23.28 48.13 -12.87
C GLY A 291 -23.54 47.82 -11.39
N TYR A 292 -22.49 47.34 -10.73
CA TYR A 292 -22.52 46.90 -9.33
C TYR A 292 -22.10 48.00 -8.34
N SER A 293 -21.64 49.13 -8.85
CA SER A 293 -21.30 50.31 -8.05
C SER A 293 -22.53 51.19 -7.88
N ASN A 294 -22.83 51.60 -6.64
CA ASN A 294 -23.95 52.52 -6.32
C ASN A 294 -25.34 52.01 -6.76
N THR A 295 -25.55 50.69 -6.80
CA THR A 295 -26.88 50.14 -7.00
C THR A 295 -27.81 50.63 -5.89
N PRO A 296 -28.96 51.25 -6.22
CA PRO A 296 -29.87 51.77 -5.19
C PRO A 296 -30.33 50.67 -4.25
N ASN A 297 -30.23 50.92 -2.94
CA ASN A 297 -30.66 49.98 -1.89
C ASN A 297 -31.91 50.47 -1.13
N GLN A 298 -32.53 51.54 -1.59
CA GLN A 298 -33.81 52.06 -1.08
C GLN A 298 -34.92 51.77 -2.09
N CYS A 299 -36.12 51.45 -1.59
CA CYS A 299 -37.27 51.07 -2.42
C CYS A 299 -37.52 52.05 -3.58
N ILE A 300 -37.55 53.36 -3.27
CA ILE A 300 -37.84 54.40 -4.26
C ILE A 300 -36.79 54.47 -5.38
N GLY A 301 -35.53 54.11 -5.10
CA GLY A 301 -34.45 54.11 -6.08
C GLY A 301 -34.68 53.16 -7.26
N CYS A 302 -35.44 52.08 -7.04
CA CYS A 302 -35.82 51.12 -8.07
C CYS A 302 -37.29 51.26 -8.49
N HIS A 303 -38.17 51.60 -7.55
CA HIS A 303 -39.63 51.60 -7.74
C HIS A 303 -40.22 53.01 -7.91
N GLN A 304 -39.41 53.99 -8.34
CA GLN A 304 -39.88 55.35 -8.61
C GLN A 304 -41.02 55.38 -9.65
N ASN A 305 -40.92 54.55 -10.69
CA ASN A 305 -41.95 54.47 -11.72
C ASN A 305 -43.27 53.89 -11.17
N ASP A 306 -43.19 52.88 -10.31
CA ASP A 306 -44.37 52.30 -9.64
C ASP A 306 -45.02 53.33 -8.71
N TYR A 307 -44.22 54.06 -7.93
CA TYR A 307 -44.67 55.16 -7.07
C TYR A 307 -45.41 56.23 -7.88
N ASN A 308 -44.80 56.69 -8.98
CA ASN A 308 -45.35 57.76 -9.83
C ASN A 308 -46.60 57.34 -10.61
N SER A 309 -46.70 56.07 -11.01
CA SER A 309 -47.78 55.57 -11.86
C SER A 309 -49.00 55.06 -11.07
N THR A 310 -48.89 54.91 -9.75
CA THR A 310 -50.02 54.46 -8.94
C THR A 310 -51.13 55.52 -8.94
N ALA A 311 -52.36 55.10 -9.26
CA ALA A 311 -53.52 55.99 -9.33
C ALA A 311 -54.48 55.86 -8.13
N ASN A 312 -54.52 54.70 -7.47
CA ASN A 312 -55.54 54.38 -6.47
C ASN A 312 -54.94 53.74 -5.20
N PRO A 313 -54.66 54.55 -4.16
CA PRO A 313 -54.61 56.03 -4.17
C PRO A 313 -53.34 56.56 -4.89
N SER A 314 -53.37 57.78 -5.42
CA SER A 314 -52.18 58.36 -6.05
C SER A 314 -51.17 58.83 -5.02
N HIS A 315 -49.99 58.20 -5.01
CA HIS A 315 -48.91 58.57 -4.09
C HIS A 315 -48.38 59.99 -4.34
N VAL A 316 -48.26 60.40 -5.62
CA VAL A 316 -47.77 61.74 -5.98
C VAL A 316 -48.76 62.83 -5.59
N THR A 317 -50.05 62.66 -5.90
CA THR A 317 -51.08 63.68 -5.59
C THR A 317 -51.29 63.84 -4.09
N LEU A 318 -51.22 62.75 -3.32
CA LEU A 318 -51.39 62.76 -1.88
C LEU A 318 -50.08 62.98 -1.11
N ASN A 319 -48.96 63.10 -1.82
CA ASN A 319 -47.63 63.31 -1.26
C ASN A 319 -47.28 62.27 -0.16
N PHE A 320 -47.49 60.99 -0.45
CA PHE A 320 -47.14 59.92 0.48
C PHE A 320 -45.63 59.80 0.70
N SER A 321 -45.22 59.18 1.82
CA SER A 321 -43.80 58.97 2.11
C SER A 321 -43.16 58.02 1.08
N THR A 322 -41.89 58.25 0.78
CA THR A 322 -41.05 57.31 0.03
C THR A 322 -40.49 56.18 0.90
N ASP A 323 -40.77 56.20 2.22
CA ASP A 323 -40.48 55.10 3.14
C ASP A 323 -41.52 53.99 2.96
N CYS A 324 -41.37 53.23 1.89
CA CYS A 324 -42.37 52.27 1.41
C CYS A 324 -42.77 51.22 2.45
N GLU A 325 -41.84 50.83 3.34
CA GLU A 325 -42.05 49.79 4.36
C GLU A 325 -43.08 50.18 5.44
N THR A 326 -43.47 51.46 5.50
CA THR A 326 -44.56 51.91 6.38
C THR A 326 -45.92 51.36 5.98
N CYS A 327 -46.11 51.05 4.69
CA CYS A 327 -47.38 50.57 4.13
C CYS A 327 -47.24 49.25 3.36
N HIS A 328 -46.06 48.95 2.83
CA HIS A 328 -45.81 47.78 1.98
C HIS A 328 -44.82 46.82 2.62
N SER A 329 -44.85 45.56 2.20
CA SER A 329 -43.88 44.56 2.66
C SER A 329 -42.93 44.16 1.54
N LEU A 330 -41.78 43.59 1.91
CA LEU A 330 -40.84 43.01 0.94
C LEU A 330 -41.42 41.84 0.13
N ASN A 331 -42.56 41.26 0.56
CA ASN A 331 -43.22 40.17 -0.15
C ASN A 331 -44.10 40.66 -1.31
N SER A 332 -44.79 41.79 -1.13
CA SER A 332 -45.71 42.33 -2.13
C SER A 332 -46.12 43.78 -1.83
N TRP A 333 -46.42 44.52 -2.90
CA TRP A 333 -47.03 45.86 -2.81
C TRP A 333 -48.48 45.84 -2.30
N LYS A 334 -49.18 44.70 -2.44
CA LYS A 334 -50.58 44.54 -2.03
C LYS A 334 -50.79 43.29 -1.18
N PRO A 335 -51.71 43.33 -0.19
CA PRO A 335 -52.39 44.53 0.31
C PRO A 335 -51.41 45.49 1.04
N ALA A 336 -51.70 46.79 1.02
CA ALA A 336 -50.99 47.73 1.87
C ALA A 336 -51.55 47.64 3.29
N THR A 337 -50.71 47.67 4.31
CA THR A 337 -51.08 47.56 5.74
C THR A 337 -51.56 48.89 6.34
N PHE A 338 -51.98 49.82 5.50
CA PHE A 338 -52.43 51.14 5.92
C PHE A 338 -53.81 51.04 6.62
N ASP A 339 -53.84 51.38 7.90
CA ASP A 339 -55.07 51.50 8.69
C ASP A 339 -55.56 52.96 8.65
N HIS A 340 -56.65 53.18 7.93
CA HIS A 340 -57.30 54.48 7.80
C HIS A 340 -58.16 54.84 9.02
N ASP A 341 -58.61 53.83 9.78
CA ASP A 341 -59.59 54.01 10.85
C ASP A 341 -58.95 54.60 12.11
N GLY A 342 -57.64 54.42 12.31
CA GLY A 342 -56.93 54.95 13.49
C GLY A 342 -56.49 56.42 13.41
N GLN A 343 -56.53 57.08 12.25
CA GLN A 343 -55.92 58.42 12.07
C GLN A 343 -56.92 59.57 11.85
N TYR A 344 -58.12 59.32 11.32
CA TYR A 344 -59.03 60.41 10.89
C TYR A 344 -60.49 60.24 11.31
N PHE A 345 -60.88 59.10 11.88
CA PHE A 345 -62.23 58.87 12.39
C PHE A 345 -62.15 58.27 13.80
N PRO A 346 -62.52 59.02 14.86
CA PRO A 346 -62.50 58.53 16.24
C PRO A 346 -63.55 57.44 16.52
#